data_AF-A0A2R4WV33-F1
#
_entry.id   AF-A0A2R4WV33-F1
#
_cell.length_a   1.000
_cell.length_b   1.000
_cell.length_c   1.000
_cell.angle_alpha   90.00
_cell.angle_beta   90.00
_cell.angle_gamma   90.00
#
_symmetry.space_group_name_H-M   'P 1'
#
loop_
_entity.id
_entity.type
_entity.pdbx_description
1 polymer ?
#
loop_
_entity_poly.entity_id
_entity_poly.type
_entity_poly.pdbx_seq_one_letter_code
_entity_poly.pdbx_strand_id
1 'polypeptide(L)'
;MSLLRSLLVLTLLAACAGPVLAAEDAVARWQRADAACALPASPLANQACEDRDRYAASLRRQGWCESRATTDYDHWGWQRCAPAATARAMPRRRARPHA
;
A
#
# COMPACT_ATOMS: atom_id res chain seq x y z
N MET A 1 36.39 -22.09 -25.42
CA MET A 1 36.55 -21.33 -24.16
C MET A 1 35.53 -20.19 -23.98
N SER A 2 34.90 -19.66 -25.05
CA SER A 2 33.95 -18.53 -24.93
C SER A 2 32.60 -18.92 -24.30
N LEU A 3 32.02 -20.08 -24.67
CA LEU A 3 30.70 -20.52 -24.22
C LEU A 3 30.60 -20.77 -22.71
N LEU A 4 31.62 -21.40 -22.11
CA LEU A 4 31.71 -21.65 -20.67
C LEU A 4 31.73 -20.36 -19.85
N ARG A 5 32.41 -19.32 -20.38
CA ARG A 5 32.52 -18.01 -19.75
C ARG A 5 31.20 -17.24 -19.85
N SER A 6 30.53 -17.32 -21.00
CA SER A 6 29.17 -16.76 -21.18
C SER A 6 28.13 -17.45 -20.30
N LEU A 7 28.19 -18.78 -20.16
CA LEU A 7 27.32 -19.55 -19.27
C LEU A 7 27.52 -19.18 -17.80
N LEU A 8 28.78 -19.02 -17.36
CA LEU A 8 29.11 -18.57 -16.01
C LEU A 8 28.58 -17.16 -15.71
N VAL A 9 28.70 -16.23 -16.66
CA VAL A 9 28.14 -14.88 -16.48
C VAL A 9 26.62 -14.92 -16.44
N LEU A 10 25.97 -15.74 -17.27
CA LEU A 10 24.50 -15.89 -17.24
C LEU A 10 24.01 -16.49 -15.92
N THR A 11 24.67 -17.51 -15.39
CA THR A 11 24.29 -18.13 -14.11
C THR A 11 24.51 -17.19 -12.94
N LEU A 12 25.59 -16.41 -12.94
CA LEU A 12 25.82 -15.35 -11.93
C LEU A 12 24.75 -14.26 -11.99
N LEU A 13 24.38 -13.79 -13.18
CA LEU A 13 23.33 -12.78 -13.34
C LEU A 13 21.95 -13.31 -12.90
N ALA A 14 21.61 -14.54 -13.27
CA ALA A 14 20.35 -15.18 -12.86
C ALA A 14 20.32 -15.43 -11.34
N ALA A 15 21.44 -15.83 -10.74
CA ALA A 15 21.56 -16.04 -9.30
C ALA A 15 21.43 -14.73 -8.51
N CYS A 16 21.79 -13.59 -9.07
CA CYS A 16 21.62 -12.28 -8.45
C CYS A 16 20.21 -11.70 -8.62
N ALA A 17 19.47 -12.07 -9.67
CA ALA A 17 18.13 -11.53 -9.92
C ALA A 17 17.04 -12.10 -8.98
N GLY A 18 17.13 -13.38 -8.61
CA GLY A 18 16.18 -14.03 -7.69
C GLY A 18 16.13 -13.40 -6.28
N PRO A 19 17.28 -13.14 -5.63
CA PRO A 19 17.33 -12.48 -4.31
C PRO A 19 16.76 -11.07 -4.29
N VAL A 20 16.92 -10.30 -5.37
CA VAL A 20 16.41 -8.91 -5.45
C VAL A 20 14.88 -8.91 -5.48
N LEU A 21 14.27 -9.77 -6.31
CA LEU A 21 12.81 -9.89 -6.36
C LEU A 21 12.22 -10.38 -5.02
N ALA A 22 12.87 -11.35 -4.37
CA ALA A 22 12.44 -11.85 -3.06
C ALA A 22 12.56 -10.78 -1.95
N ALA A 23 13.55 -9.89 -2.05
CA ALA A 23 13.74 -8.78 -1.11
C ALA A 23 12.64 -7.72 -1.27
N GLU A 24 12.31 -7.33 -2.51
CA GLU A 24 11.21 -6.39 -2.78
C GLU A 24 9.87 -6.92 -2.26
N ASP A 25 9.60 -8.22 -2.46
CA ASP A 25 8.40 -8.86 -1.93
C ASP A 25 8.35 -8.87 -0.40
N ALA A 26 9.48 -9.07 0.26
CA ALA A 26 9.58 -9.02 1.72
C ALA A 26 9.35 -7.60 2.24
N VAL A 27 9.93 -6.58 1.60
CA VAL A 27 9.73 -5.17 1.95
C VAL A 27 8.27 -4.78 1.74
N ALA A 28 7.66 -5.13 0.60
CA ALA A 28 6.27 -4.83 0.33
C ALA A 28 5.32 -5.52 1.34
N ARG A 29 5.65 -6.74 1.77
CA ARG A 29 4.90 -7.46 2.81
C ARG A 29 5.04 -6.78 4.16
N TRP A 30 6.24 -6.37 4.54
CA TRP A 30 6.49 -5.65 5.77
C TRP A 30 5.77 -4.30 5.80
N GLN A 31 5.85 -3.52 4.72
CA GLN A 31 5.15 -2.24 4.58
C GLN A 31 3.64 -2.41 4.66
N ARG A 32 3.07 -3.49 4.08
CA ARG A 32 1.65 -3.80 4.22
C ARG A 32 1.27 -4.15 5.66
N ALA A 33 2.11 -4.90 6.37
CA ALA A 33 1.88 -5.24 7.76
C ALA A 33 1.98 -4.01 8.68
N ASP A 34 2.97 -3.15 8.47
CA ASP A 34 3.10 -1.85 9.15
C ASP A 34 1.88 -0.96 8.88
N ALA A 35 1.48 -0.86 7.60
CA ALA A 35 0.32 -0.10 7.20
C ALA A 35 -1.01 -0.61 7.79
N ALA A 36 -1.08 -1.88 8.17
CA ALA A 36 -2.24 -2.50 8.79
C ALA A 36 -2.13 -2.62 10.32
N CYS A 37 -1.07 -2.07 10.93
CA CYS A 37 -0.79 -2.27 12.35
C CYS A 37 -0.71 -3.75 12.77
N ALA A 38 -0.18 -4.57 11.86
CA ALA A 38 -0.06 -6.02 11.97
C ALA A 38 1.40 -6.50 12.07
N LEU A 39 2.33 -5.58 12.40
CA LEU A 39 3.70 -5.97 12.74
C LEU A 39 3.73 -6.75 14.07
N PRO A 40 4.78 -7.55 14.32
CA PRO A 40 4.98 -8.18 15.61
C PRO A 40 4.90 -7.17 16.76
N ALA A 41 4.16 -7.53 17.81
CA ALA A 41 3.94 -6.65 18.95
C ALA A 41 5.27 -6.25 19.59
N SER A 42 5.51 -4.95 19.62
CA SER A 42 6.64 -4.34 20.30
C SER A 42 6.22 -2.95 20.78
N PRO A 43 6.87 -2.38 21.81
CA PRO A 43 6.55 -1.03 22.28
C PRO A 43 6.58 0.01 21.15
N LEU A 44 7.57 -0.11 20.25
CA LEU A 44 7.72 0.80 19.12
C LEU A 44 6.59 0.65 18.09
N ALA A 45 6.25 -0.58 17.71
CA ALA A 45 5.17 -0.85 16.76
C ALA A 45 3.81 -0.40 17.31
N ASN A 46 3.56 -0.64 18.59
CA ASN A 46 2.33 -0.21 19.26
C ASN A 46 2.23 1.33 19.28
N GLN A 47 3.31 2.01 19.68
CA GLN A 47 3.38 3.47 19.70
C GLN A 47 3.13 4.09 18.31
N ALA A 48 3.78 3.56 17.27
CA ALA A 48 3.60 4.03 15.90
C ALA A 48 2.14 3.89 15.41
N CYS A 49 1.48 2.80 15.79
CA CYS A 49 0.06 2.58 15.50
C CYS A 49 -0.85 3.56 16.23
N GLU A 50 -0.62 3.79 17.52
CA GLU A 50 -1.38 4.78 18.29
C GLU A 50 -1.19 6.21 17.75
N ASP A 51 0.04 6.57 17.35
CA ASP A 51 0.34 7.87 16.76
C ASP A 51 -0.42 8.07 15.44
N ARG A 52 -0.47 7.03 14.58
CA ARG A 52 -1.27 7.03 13.35
C ARG A 52 -2.76 7.18 13.62
N ASP A 53 -3.29 6.46 14.61
CA ASP A 53 -4.72 6.54 14.95
C ASP A 53 -5.09 7.93 15.50
N ARG A 54 -4.21 8.52 16.33
CA ARG A 54 -4.39 9.90 16.82
C ARG A 54 -4.35 10.91 15.67
N TYR A 55 -3.43 10.74 14.73
CA TYR A 55 -3.35 11.58 13.53
C TYR A 55 -4.60 11.44 12.65
N ALA A 56 -5.04 10.21 12.38
CA ALA A 56 -6.25 9.92 11.63
C ALA A 56 -7.49 10.54 12.29
N ALA A 57 -7.62 10.43 13.62
CA ALA A 57 -8.70 11.06 14.36
C ALA A 57 -8.65 12.60 14.27
N SER A 58 -7.45 13.19 14.31
CA SER A 58 -7.27 14.64 14.13
C SER A 58 -7.69 15.10 12.73
N LEU A 59 -7.30 14.37 11.69
CA LEU A 59 -7.67 14.65 10.31
C LEU A 59 -9.19 14.56 10.09
N ARG A 60 -9.84 13.52 10.64
CA ARG A 60 -11.31 13.38 10.57
C ARG A 60 -12.03 14.57 11.21
N ARG A 61 -11.55 15.06 12.36
CA ARG A 61 -12.09 16.28 13.00
C ARG A 61 -11.92 17.53 12.14
N GLN A 62 -10.89 17.57 11.29
CA GLN A 62 -10.63 18.66 10.35
C GLN A 62 -11.38 18.51 9.02
N GLY A 63 -12.26 17.51 8.89
CA GLY A 63 -13.06 17.28 7.67
C GLY A 63 -12.30 16.56 6.56
N TRP A 64 -11.25 15.81 6.91
CA TRP A 64 -10.59 14.89 5.99
C TRP A 64 -11.16 13.48 6.11
N CYS A 65 -11.21 12.78 4.98
CA CYS A 65 -11.68 11.41 4.84
C CYS A 65 -10.56 10.57 4.25
N GLU A 66 -10.51 9.28 4.61
CA GLU A 66 -9.61 8.34 3.98
C GLU A 66 -9.96 8.22 2.49
N SER A 67 -8.92 8.24 1.66
CA SER A 67 -8.98 8.01 0.23
C SER A 67 -8.06 6.84 -0.10
N ARG A 68 -8.47 6.03 -1.08
CA ARG A 68 -7.49 5.20 -1.76
C ARG A 68 -6.56 6.16 -2.50
N ALA A 69 -5.25 6.06 -2.29
CA ALA A 69 -4.29 6.80 -3.10
C ALA A 69 -4.55 6.45 -4.58
N THR A 70 -4.97 7.43 -5.37
CA THR A 70 -5.22 7.28 -6.81
C THR A 70 -4.04 7.83 -7.62
N THR A 71 -3.26 8.72 -7.03
CA THR A 71 -2.01 9.27 -7.58
C THR A 71 -0.93 9.33 -6.50
N ASP A 72 0.33 9.42 -6.93
CA ASP A 72 1.51 9.56 -6.04
C ASP A 72 1.52 10.88 -5.25
N TYR A 73 0.66 11.84 -5.63
CA TYR A 73 0.53 13.15 -4.99
C TYR A 73 -0.71 13.30 -4.12
N ASP A 74 -1.60 12.30 -4.09
CA ASP A 74 -2.73 12.30 -3.17
C ASP A 74 -2.18 12.24 -1.75
N HIS A 75 -2.76 13.00 -0.81
CA HIS A 75 -2.21 13.24 0.53
C HIS A 75 -2.16 11.99 1.42
N TRP A 76 -1.30 11.02 1.09
CA TRP A 76 -0.99 9.85 1.89
C TRP A 76 -2.25 9.05 2.27
N GLY A 77 -3.20 8.97 1.34
CA GLY A 77 -4.49 8.31 1.57
C GLY A 77 -5.53 9.16 2.29
N TRP A 78 -5.40 10.50 2.29
CA TRP A 78 -6.41 11.42 2.81
C TRP A 78 -6.88 12.40 1.73
N GLN A 79 -8.18 12.70 1.74
CA GLN A 79 -8.79 13.71 0.88
C GLN A 79 -9.79 14.53 1.68
N ARG A 80 -10.15 15.73 1.20
CA ARG A 80 -11.25 16.48 1.80
C ARG A 80 -12.53 15.66 1.64
N CYS A 81 -13.27 15.48 2.73
CA CYS A 81 -14.56 14.82 2.64
C CYS A 81 -15.43 15.58 1.63
N ALA A 82 -15.93 14.89 0.61
CA ALA A 82 -16.89 15.49 -0.30
C ALA A 82 -18.09 15.97 0.52
N PRO A 83 -18.63 17.17 0.24
CA PRO A 83 -19.84 17.63 0.92
C PRO A 83 -20.92 16.55 0.72
N ALA A 84 -21.63 16.18 1.80
CA ALA A 84 -22.56 15.05 1.83
C ALA A 84 -23.64 15.06 0.71
N ALA A 85 -23.81 16.20 0.02
CA ALA A 85 -24.63 16.35 -1.17
C ALA A 85 -24.20 15.47 -2.36
N THR A 86 -22.90 15.21 -2.57
CA THR A 86 -22.42 14.41 -3.71
C THR A 86 -22.29 12.92 -3.40
N ALA A 87 -22.16 12.52 -2.14
CA ALA A 87 -22.08 11.10 -1.75
C ALA A 87 -23.39 10.32 -2.03
N ARG A 88 -24.54 11.00 -2.02
CA ARG A 88 -25.84 10.40 -2.40
C ARG A 88 -26.09 10.38 -3.92
N ALA A 89 -25.27 11.07 -4.70
CA ALA A 89 -25.47 11.24 -6.13
C ALA A 89 -24.71 10.22 -6.99
N MET A 90 -24.06 9.21 -6.41
CA MET A 90 -23.62 8.04 -7.18
C MET A 90 -24.80 7.07 -7.31
N PRO A 91 -25.47 6.98 -8.48
CA PRO A 91 -26.42 5.91 -8.70
C PRO A 91 -25.62 4.59 -8.69
N ARG A 92 -25.86 3.78 -7.66
CA ARG A 92 -25.56 2.35 -7.72
C ARG A 92 -26.25 1.82 -8.97
N ARG A 93 -25.48 1.61 -10.06
CA ARG A 93 -25.94 0.85 -11.22
C ARG A 93 -26.28 -0.54 -10.70
N ARG A 94 -27.55 -0.77 -10.40
CA ARG A 94 -28.11 -2.11 -10.27
C ARG A 94 -27.95 -2.74 -11.65
N ALA A 95 -27.00 -3.66 -11.78
CA ALA A 95 -26.94 -4.55 -12.91
C ALA A 95 -28.27 -5.32 -12.94
N ARG A 96 -29.06 -5.06 -13.97
CA ARG A 96 -30.30 -5.78 -14.26
C ARG A 96 -29.89 -7.14 -14.83
N PRO A 97 -30.31 -8.27 -14.24
CA PRO A 97 -30.09 -9.57 -14.88
C PRO A 97 -30.91 -9.59 -16.18
N HIS A 98 -30.25 -9.87 -17.29
CA HIS A 98 -30.91 -10.23 -18.54
C HIS A 98 -31.02 -11.75 -18.61
N ALA A 99 -32.24 -12.18 -18.94
CA ALA A 99 -32.71 -13.54 -19.24
C ALA A 99 -32.85 -14.49 -18.05
#